data_AF-A0A2E3D3K9-F1
#
_entry.id   AF-A0A2E3D3K9-F1
#
_cell.length_a   1.000
_cell.length_b   1.000
_cell.length_c   1.000
_cell.angle_alpha   90.00
_cell.angle_beta   90.00
_cell.angle_gamma   90.00
#
_symmetry.space_group_name_H-M   'P 1'
#
loop_
_entity.id
_entity.type
_entity.pdbx_description
1 polymer ?
#
loop_
_entity_poly.entity_id
_entity_poly.type
_entity_poly.pdbx_seq_one_letter_code
_entity_poly.pdbx_strand_id
1 'polypeptide(L)'
;MDSEITSEVAKKLFRELAAEWALTQAEQNSLLSDRASEKYDISDSDLYRISALIGIYRSLQMLLGNEQARRTWIRKPNNEWDGLSALEIMSTGRFEDIQKVNRYLKAWCEQHNF
;
A
#
# COMPACT_ATOMS: atom_id res chain seq x y z
N MET A 1 -22.43 11.63 -7.69
CA MET A 1 -21.45 12.16 -8.68
C MET A 1 -20.05 12.15 -8.08
N ASP A 2 -19.84 12.72 -6.88
CA ASP A 2 -18.51 12.75 -6.23
C ASP A 2 -17.95 11.37 -5.83
N SER A 3 -18.82 10.44 -5.42
CA SER A 3 -18.43 9.07 -5.03
C SER A 3 -17.84 8.26 -6.20
N GLU A 4 -18.39 8.42 -7.40
CA GLU A 4 -17.99 7.67 -8.60
C GLU A 4 -16.63 8.16 -9.13
N ILE A 5 -16.41 9.48 -9.13
CA ILE A 5 -15.10 10.07 -9.46
C ILE A 5 -14.03 9.63 -8.44
N THR A 6 -14.37 9.59 -7.16
CA THR A 6 -13.46 9.14 -6.09
C THR A 6 -13.10 7.66 -6.26
N SER A 7 -14.08 6.83 -6.62
CA SER A 7 -13.93 5.41 -6.90
C SER A 7 -12.97 5.15 -8.06
N GLU A 8 -13.16 5.80 -9.21
CA GLU A 8 -12.30 5.61 -10.37
C GLU A 8 -10.87 6.11 -10.17
N VAL A 9 -10.71 7.24 -9.46
CA VAL A 9 -9.39 7.76 -9.09
C VAL A 9 -8.67 6.78 -8.16
N ALA A 10 -9.35 6.25 -7.14
CA ALA A 10 -8.77 5.29 -6.21
C ALA A 10 -8.33 4.00 -6.93
N LYS A 11 -9.18 3.45 -7.79
CA LYS A 11 -8.84 2.27 -8.62
C LYS A 11 -7.61 2.53 -9.48
N LYS A 12 -7.52 3.71 -10.13
CA LYS A 12 -6.36 4.08 -10.94
C LYS A 12 -5.08 4.15 -10.11
N LEU A 13 -5.12 4.83 -8.96
CA LEU A 13 -3.97 4.94 -8.06
C LEU A 13 -3.48 3.57 -7.58
N PHE A 14 -4.41 2.67 -7.23
CA PHE A 14 -4.04 1.31 -6.83
C PHE A 14 -3.41 0.53 -7.98
N ARG A 15 -3.92 0.63 -9.21
CA ARG A 15 -3.32 -0.03 -10.39
C ARG A 15 -1.88 0.43 -10.66
N GLU A 16 -1.64 1.73 -10.58
CA GLU A 16 -0.30 2.30 -10.77
C GLU A 16 0.67 1.82 -9.68
N LEU A 17 0.24 1.87 -8.42
CA LEU A 17 1.02 1.35 -7.29
C LEU A 17 1.29 -0.16 -7.42
N ALA A 18 0.28 -0.94 -7.79
CA ALA A 18 0.42 -2.39 -7.99
C ALA A 18 1.39 -2.72 -9.11
N ALA A 19 1.42 -1.93 -10.19
CA ALA A 19 2.37 -2.08 -11.28
C ALA A 19 3.81 -1.74 -10.85
N GLU A 20 4.01 -0.60 -10.20
CA GLU A 20 5.34 -0.19 -9.68
C GLU A 20 5.88 -1.21 -8.67
N TRP A 21 5.02 -1.67 -7.76
CA TRP A 21 5.37 -2.70 -6.81
C TRP A 21 5.37 -4.09 -7.43
N ALA A 22 5.01 -4.28 -8.70
CA ALA A 22 4.87 -5.57 -9.38
C ALA A 22 4.13 -6.62 -8.55
N LEU A 23 2.98 -6.23 -7.99
CA LEU A 23 2.15 -7.09 -7.16
C LEU A 23 1.49 -8.17 -8.02
N THR A 24 1.60 -9.41 -7.55
CA THR A 24 0.82 -10.54 -8.08
C THR A 24 -0.67 -10.33 -7.83
N GLN A 25 -1.51 -11.02 -8.59
CA GLN A 25 -2.96 -10.97 -8.37
C GLN A 25 -3.34 -11.44 -6.96
N ALA A 26 -2.62 -12.41 -6.40
CA ALA A 26 -2.85 -12.90 -5.05
C ALA A 26 -2.56 -11.82 -4.01
N GLU A 27 -1.44 -11.10 -4.13
CA GLU A 27 -1.09 -9.98 -3.24
C GLU A 27 -2.13 -8.86 -3.35
N GLN A 28 -2.56 -8.50 -4.57
CA GLN A 28 -3.61 -7.49 -4.76
C GLN A 28 -4.91 -7.89 -4.06
N ASN A 29 -5.31 -9.16 -4.18
CA ASN A 29 -6.50 -9.71 -3.53
C ASN A 29 -6.39 -9.77 -2.01
N SER A 30 -5.18 -9.82 -1.45
CA SER A 30 -4.96 -9.77 -0.01
C SER A 30 -4.97 -8.34 0.54
N LEU A 31 -4.61 -7.35 -0.29
CA LEU A 31 -4.54 -5.95 0.13
C LEU A 31 -5.91 -5.27 0.15
N LEU A 32 -6.78 -5.60 -0.81
CA LEU A 32 -8.14 -5.09 -0.91
C LEU A 32 -9.15 -6.12 -0.40
N SER A 33 -10.08 -5.66 0.42
CA SER A 33 -11.13 -6.45 1.07
C SER A 33 -12.25 -6.83 0.12
N ASP A 34 -12.75 -5.88 -0.67
CA ASP A 34 -13.65 -6.19 -1.76
C ASP A 34 -12.82 -6.32 -3.03
N ARG A 35 -13.11 -7.38 -3.79
CA ARG A 35 -12.51 -7.52 -5.12
C ARG A 35 -13.19 -6.44 -5.93
N ALA A 36 -12.58 -5.25 -6.01
CA ALA A 36 -13.08 -4.13 -6.78
C ALA A 36 -13.31 -4.60 -8.22
N SER A 37 -14.49 -5.16 -8.46
CA SER A 37 -14.85 -5.63 -9.77
C SER A 37 -14.98 -4.36 -10.60
N GLU A 38 -14.54 -4.40 -11.84
CA GLU A 38 -14.71 -3.25 -12.75
C GLU A 38 -16.16 -2.76 -12.82
N LYS A 39 -17.13 -3.60 -12.42
CA LYS A 39 -18.57 -3.32 -12.44
C LYS A 39 -19.13 -2.61 -11.21
N TYR A 40 -18.41 -2.56 -10.09
CA TYR A 40 -18.94 -1.97 -8.84
C TYR A 40 -18.05 -0.83 -8.35
N ASP A 41 -18.66 0.09 -7.62
CA ASP A 41 -17.92 1.10 -6.89
C ASP A 41 -17.08 0.45 -5.79
N ILE A 42 -15.92 1.06 -5.55
CA ILE A 42 -15.03 0.62 -4.50
C ILE A 42 -15.69 0.80 -3.13
N SER A 43 -15.53 -0.18 -2.25
CA SER A 43 -16.06 -0.10 -0.90
C SER A 43 -15.34 0.99 -0.08
N ASP A 44 -16.01 1.57 0.91
CA ASP A 44 -15.36 2.52 1.84
C ASP A 44 -14.14 1.89 2.53
N SER A 45 -14.22 0.60 2.86
CA SER A 45 -13.10 -0.17 3.42
C SER A 45 -11.88 -0.15 2.50
N ASP A 46 -12.08 -0.36 1.20
CA ASP A 46 -10.98 -0.34 0.23
C ASP A 46 -10.48 1.07 -0.07
N LEU A 47 -11.32 2.09 0.00
CA LEU A 47 -10.86 3.48 -0.04
C LEU A 47 -9.88 3.78 1.10
N TYR A 48 -10.19 3.34 2.33
CA TYR A 48 -9.29 3.50 3.47
C TYR A 48 -7.99 2.70 3.30
N ARG A 49 -8.06 1.47 2.76
CA ARG A 49 -6.89 0.64 2.45
C ARG A 49 -5.99 1.29 1.40
N ILE A 50 -6.56 1.77 0.29
CA ILE A 50 -5.81 2.47 -0.76
C ILE A 50 -5.18 3.74 -0.18
N SER A 51 -5.91 4.53 0.61
CA SER A 51 -5.36 5.72 1.26
C SER A 51 -4.14 5.39 2.12
N ALA A 52 -4.19 4.30 2.90
CA ALA A 52 -3.06 3.85 3.70
C ALA A 52 -1.87 3.37 2.83
N LEU A 53 -2.13 2.63 1.75
CA LEU A 53 -1.10 2.18 0.81
C LEU A 53 -0.40 3.35 0.09
N ILE A 54 -1.15 4.39 -0.27
CA ILE A 54 -0.59 5.62 -0.84
C ILE A 54 0.26 6.36 0.21
N GLY A 55 -0.13 6.35 1.48
CA GLY A 55 0.69 6.89 2.58
C GLY A 55 2.04 6.16 2.72
N ILE A 56 2.03 4.84 2.64
CA ILE A 56 3.24 3.99 2.61
C ILE A 56 4.11 4.37 1.41
N TYR A 57 3.52 4.41 0.22
CA TYR A 57 4.20 4.76 -1.01
C TYR A 57 4.90 6.11 -0.94
N ARG A 58 4.20 7.15 -0.48
CA ARG A 58 4.76 8.50 -0.30
C ARG A 58 5.91 8.52 0.70
N SER A 59 5.77 7.81 1.82
CA SER A 59 6.84 7.73 2.82
C SER A 59 8.09 7.08 2.23
N LEU A 60 7.92 6.02 1.43
CA LEU A 60 9.03 5.40 0.69
C LEU A 60 9.63 6.32 -0.37
N GLN A 61 8.84 7.16 -1.05
CA GLN A 61 9.38 8.17 -1.98
C GLN A 61 10.24 9.22 -1.27
N MET A 62 9.86 9.62 -0.05
CA MET A 62 10.64 10.57 0.74
C MET A 62 11.94 9.94 1.24
N LEU A 63 11.88 8.69 1.69
CA LEU A 63 13.02 7.99 2.28
C LEU A 63 13.98 7.40 1.26
N LEU A 64 13.45 6.92 0.12
CA LEU A 64 14.17 6.10 -0.85
C LEU A 64 14.09 6.74 -2.23
N GLY A 65 15.27 6.95 -2.83
CA GLY A 65 15.38 7.70 -4.07
C GLY A 65 14.57 7.14 -5.24
N ASN A 66 15.01 6.01 -5.82
CA ASN A 66 14.41 5.49 -7.06
C ASN A 66 13.36 4.39 -6.82
N GLU A 67 12.58 4.13 -7.87
CA GLU A 67 11.52 3.11 -7.91
C GLU A 67 12.02 1.72 -7.51
N GLN A 68 13.18 1.31 -8.03
CA GLN A 68 13.76 0.00 -7.76
C GLN A 68 14.05 -0.18 -6.26
N ALA A 69 14.54 0.86 -5.58
CA ALA A 69 14.78 0.83 -4.14
C ALA A 69 13.48 0.65 -3.36
N ARG A 70 12.41 1.37 -3.71
CA ARG A 70 11.09 1.23 -3.07
C ARG A 70 10.51 -0.16 -3.27
N ARG A 71 10.50 -0.65 -4.51
CA ARG A 71 10.01 -1.99 -4.86
C ARG A 71 10.78 -3.10 -4.16
N THR A 72 12.10 -2.92 -4.01
CA THR A 72 12.95 -3.88 -3.30
C THR A 72 12.66 -3.85 -1.81
N TRP A 73 12.51 -2.65 -1.23
CA TRP A 73 12.30 -2.49 0.21
C TRP A 73 11.04 -3.19 0.70
N ILE A 74 9.91 -3.05 0.00
CA ILE A 74 8.65 -3.68 0.43
C ILE A 74 8.70 -5.21 0.48
N ARG A 75 9.62 -5.84 -0.29
CA ARG A 75 9.82 -7.30 -0.36
C ARG A 75 10.99 -7.79 0.47
N LYS A 76 11.83 -6.88 0.97
CA LYS A 76 13.00 -7.28 1.73
C LYS A 76 12.56 -7.75 3.12
N PRO A 77 13.07 -8.90 3.60
CA PRO A 77 12.96 -9.29 5.00
C PRO A 77 13.32 -8.14 5.93
N ASN A 78 12.51 -7.91 6.95
CA ASN A 78 12.75 -6.88 7.97
C ASN A 78 12.81 -7.49 9.37
N ASN A 79 13.86 -7.15 10.11
CA ASN A 79 14.04 -7.60 11.49
C ASN A 79 12.96 -7.05 12.43
N GLU A 80 12.36 -5.90 12.10
CA GLU A 80 11.21 -5.35 12.85
C GLU A 80 9.97 -6.25 12.79
N TRP A 81 9.90 -7.15 11.80
CA TRP A 81 8.77 -8.05 11.58
C TRP A 81 9.20 -9.52 11.58
N ASP A 82 10.15 -9.87 12.46
CA ASP A 82 10.63 -11.25 12.65
C ASP A 82 11.12 -11.92 11.35
N GLY A 83 11.71 -11.12 10.46
CA GLY A 83 12.21 -11.58 9.16
C GLY A 83 11.17 -11.56 8.03
N LEU A 84 9.91 -11.22 8.32
CA LEU A 84 8.92 -10.97 7.29
C LEU A 84 9.15 -9.62 6.60
N SER A 85 8.79 -9.56 5.33
CA SER A 85 8.76 -8.33 4.56
C SER A 85 7.53 -7.48 4.88
N ALA A 86 7.60 -6.18 4.56
CA ALA A 86 6.45 -5.29 4.69
C ALA A 86 5.25 -5.80 3.89
N LEU A 87 5.49 -6.33 2.69
CA LEU A 87 4.44 -6.85 1.82
C LEU A 87 3.75 -8.08 2.42
N GLU A 88 4.49 -8.99 3.05
CA GLU A 88 3.92 -10.14 3.74
C GLU A 88 3.03 -9.71 4.92
N ILE A 89 3.47 -8.70 5.69
CA ILE A 89 2.66 -8.12 6.77
C ILE A 89 1.38 -7.49 6.21
N MET A 90 1.46 -6.70 5.15
CA MET A 90 0.28 -6.07 4.56
C MET A 90 -0.70 -7.08 3.93
N SER A 91 -0.20 -8.25 3.49
CA SER A 91 -0.97 -9.25 2.76
C SER A 91 -1.68 -10.28 3.66
N THR A 92 -1.77 -10.02 4.97
CA THR A 92 -2.55 -10.86 5.91
C THR A 92 -4.06 -10.73 5.75
N GLY A 93 -4.52 -9.73 4.97
CA GLY A 93 -5.93 -9.38 4.82
C GLY A 93 -6.44 -8.38 5.86
N ARG A 94 -5.66 -8.04 6.90
CA ARG A 94 -6.08 -7.12 7.97
C ARG A 94 -5.69 -5.68 7.66
N PHE A 95 -6.64 -4.74 7.79
CA PHE A 95 -6.35 -3.32 7.56
C PHE A 95 -5.35 -2.76 8.57
N GLU A 96 -5.39 -3.28 9.80
CA GLU A 96 -4.49 -2.90 10.89
C GLU A 96 -3.02 -3.16 10.56
N ASP A 97 -2.73 -4.19 9.77
CA ASP A 97 -1.36 -4.52 9.37
C ASP A 97 -0.84 -3.56 8.30
N ILE A 98 -1.69 -3.15 7.35
CA ILE A 98 -1.37 -2.04 6.42
C ILE A 98 -1.09 -0.77 7.23
N GLN A 99 -1.93 -0.46 8.21
CA GLN A 99 -1.74 0.71 9.07
C GLN A 99 -0.50 0.61 9.95
N LYS A 100 -0.10 -0.59 10.39
CA LYS A 100 1.14 -0.83 11.13
C LYS A 100 2.35 -0.43 10.29
N VAL A 101 2.43 -0.89 9.04
CA VAL A 101 3.52 -0.53 8.11
C VAL A 101 3.51 0.97 7.80
N ASN A 102 2.32 1.56 7.59
CA ASN A 102 2.16 3.00 7.36
C ASN A 102 2.70 3.84 8.53
N ARG A 103 2.36 3.49 9.78
CA ARG A 103 2.86 4.19 10.97
C ARG A 103 4.38 4.03 11.15
N TYR A 104 4.90 2.83 10.92
CA TYR A 104 6.34 2.58 10.97
C TYR A 104 7.10 3.50 10.01
N LEU A 105 6.65 3.58 8.75
CA LEU A 105 7.29 4.42 7.74
C LEU A 105 7.14 5.92 8.03
N LYS A 106 5.99 6.36 8.53
CA LYS A 106 5.80 7.75 8.94
C LYS A 106 6.77 8.15 10.06
N ALA A 107 6.89 7.31 11.10
CA ALA A 107 7.84 7.54 12.17
C ALA A 107 9.30 7.55 11.66
N TRP A 108 9.62 6.71 10.68
CA TRP A 108 10.94 6.70 10.06
C TRP A 108 11.21 7.99 9.27
N CYS A 109 10.23 8.49 8.49
CA CYS A 109 10.32 9.81 7.84
C CYS A 109 10.57 10.93 8.86
N GLU A 110 9.82 10.96 9.96
CA GLU A 110 9.96 12.00 10.99
C GLU A 110 11.38 12.06 11.59
N GLN A 111 12.04 10.91 11.71
CA GLN A 111 13.42 10.83 12.22
C GLN A 111 14.49 11.24 11.18
N HIS A 112 14.14 11.31 9.90
CA HIS A 112 15.06 11.53 8.78
C HIS A 112 14.71 12.77 7.94
N ASN A 113 13.74 13.58 8.39
CA ASN A 113 13.49 14.90 7.82
C ASN A 113 14.62 15.85 8.22
N PHE A 114 15.42 16.30 7.25
CA PHE A 114 16.40 17.39 7.39
C PHE A 114 15.71 18.76 7.28
#